data_AF-A0A1W1EJ40-F1
#
_entry.id   AF-A0A1W1EJ40-F1
#
_cell.length_a   1.000
_cell.length_b   1.000
_cell.length_c   1.000
_cell.angle_alpha   90.00
_cell.angle_beta   90.00
_cell.angle_gamma   90.00
#
_symmetry.space_group_name_H-M   'P 1'
#
loop_
_entity.id
_entity.type
_entity.pdbx_description
1 polymer ?
#
loop_
_entity_poly.entity_id
_entity_poly.type
_entity_poly.pdbx_seq_one_letter_code
_entity_poly.pdbx_strand_id
1 'polypeptide(L)'
;MRETKLIYSSKAILLALSLTIGLNASEYNSSEVTKIELPEVPTPVEATKVITIGGNPPVKENKSYFERNRIIVKKGIPPVVEKKVAKDIMDDKVGGIINKRVSAYLQAPLMNLKSVKEKLIKAGFKILAIYKIDKKGLITSIVFTNDALTKQGDKENRGFATSIRVLIDKKNKQISISNPLYISKAFMQDDFKIDASKKALEALRLAFKNLKDSPEVLKYHLLPKYHFMTAMPFYKDMIEVASAKTTAELLAKLEKKKNKKSLLFIHKISKDRYLVGIKLHRRTTKFVKKIGYKNAGLLPYPILVENGKAKILDPKYYIALMYPKLTMSEFMTIASIPDAIEKDAKRRFK
;
A
#
# COMPACT_ATOMS: atom_id res chain seq x y z
N MET A 1 15.02 -2.45 -64.64
CA MET A 1 15.28 -3.81 -65.17
C MET A 1 16.01 -4.63 -64.12
N ARG A 2 15.29 -5.67 -63.65
CA ARG A 2 15.76 -6.98 -63.19
C ARG A 2 16.79 -7.05 -62.06
N GLU A 3 16.23 -7.14 -60.85
CA GLU A 3 16.76 -7.92 -59.73
C GLU A 3 16.92 -9.40 -60.10
N THR A 4 18.03 -10.00 -59.70
CA THR A 4 18.18 -11.46 -59.60
C THR A 4 18.79 -11.81 -58.24
N LYS A 5 18.03 -12.62 -57.50
CA LYS A 5 18.34 -13.29 -56.23
C LYS A 5 19.54 -14.23 -56.34
N LEU A 6 20.30 -14.38 -55.25
CA LEU A 6 21.00 -15.60 -54.82
C LEU A 6 21.29 -15.46 -53.31
N ILE A 7 20.53 -16.08 -52.41
CA ILE A 7 20.61 -17.47 -51.90
C ILE A 7 22.00 -17.81 -51.31
N TYR A 8 21.99 -17.96 -49.99
CA TYR A 8 23.06 -18.40 -49.10
C TYR A 8 23.42 -19.89 -49.29
N SER A 9 24.72 -20.24 -49.27
CA SER A 9 25.22 -21.47 -48.61
C SER A 9 26.75 -21.47 -48.44
N SER A 10 27.15 -21.62 -47.17
CA SER A 10 28.29 -22.36 -46.60
C SER A 10 29.74 -22.26 -47.12
N LYS A 11 30.61 -21.95 -46.13
CA LYS A 11 32.00 -22.36 -45.91
C LYS A 11 33.09 -21.77 -46.82
N ALA A 12 33.90 -20.87 -46.27
CA ALA A 12 35.25 -21.14 -45.73
C ALA A 12 36.12 -19.85 -45.69
N ILE A 13 37.24 -19.91 -44.94
CA ILE A 13 38.45 -19.04 -44.98
C ILE A 13 38.36 -17.78 -44.08
N LEU A 14 38.92 -17.72 -42.86
CA LEU A 14 40.33 -17.70 -42.39
C LEU A 14 41.08 -16.37 -42.69
N LEU A 15 41.25 -15.51 -41.67
CA LEU A 15 42.39 -14.56 -41.45
C LEU A 15 42.14 -13.82 -40.11
N ALA A 16 42.81 -14.17 -39.01
CA ALA A 16 44.06 -13.57 -38.49
C ALA A 16 43.90 -12.16 -37.87
N LEU A 17 44.06 -12.04 -36.54
CA LEU A 17 45.18 -11.30 -35.95
C LEU A 17 45.31 -11.55 -34.43
N SER A 18 46.56 -11.74 -34.04
CA SER A 18 47.16 -12.11 -32.78
C SER A 18 47.16 -11.03 -31.69
N LEU A 19 47.08 -11.45 -30.42
CA LEU A 19 47.90 -10.85 -29.35
C LEU A 19 48.32 -11.92 -28.34
N THR A 20 49.63 -12.04 -28.20
CA THR A 20 50.43 -12.96 -27.39
C THR A 20 50.34 -12.66 -25.89
N ILE A 21 50.09 -13.69 -25.06
CA ILE A 21 50.51 -13.74 -23.66
C ILE A 21 51.39 -14.98 -23.51
N GLY A 22 52.60 -14.77 -23.01
CA GLY A 22 53.63 -15.80 -22.87
C GLY A 22 53.20 -16.92 -21.94
N LEU A 23 53.43 -18.15 -22.42
CA LEU A 23 53.58 -19.33 -21.58
C LEU A 23 55.00 -19.32 -20.99
N ASN A 24 55.09 -19.57 -19.68
CA ASN A 24 56.16 -20.42 -19.16
C ASN A 24 55.51 -21.75 -18.77
N ALA A 25 56.04 -22.81 -19.37
CA ALA A 25 55.68 -24.18 -19.14
C ALA A 25 56.49 -24.73 -17.95
N SER A 26 55.83 -25.44 -17.05
CA SER A 26 56.41 -26.61 -16.40
C SER A 26 55.34 -27.68 -16.27
N GLU A 27 55.39 -28.61 -17.21
CA GLU A 27 55.29 -30.06 -17.04
C GLU A 27 54.26 -30.64 -16.04
N TYR A 28 53.27 -31.28 -16.67
CA TYR A 28 52.59 -32.52 -16.30
C TYR A 28 53.29 -33.37 -15.22
N ASN A 29 52.55 -33.76 -14.18
CA ASN A 29 52.26 -35.17 -13.97
C ASN A 29 51.15 -35.49 -12.95
N SER A 30 50.44 -36.56 -13.30
CA SER A 30 49.66 -37.46 -12.45
C SER A 30 48.31 -37.00 -11.89
N SER A 31 47.32 -37.81 -12.27
CA SER A 31 46.01 -37.98 -11.67
C SER A 31 46.08 -38.28 -10.18
N GLU A 32 45.64 -37.34 -9.34
CA GLU A 32 45.25 -37.64 -7.96
C GLU A 32 43.73 -37.45 -7.81
N VAL A 33 43.05 -38.56 -7.59
CA VAL A 33 41.69 -38.58 -7.07
C VAL A 33 41.79 -38.19 -5.59
N THR A 34 41.36 -36.97 -5.25
CA THR A 34 41.28 -36.53 -3.86
C THR A 34 40.19 -37.32 -3.14
N LYS A 35 40.60 -38.31 -2.33
CA LYS A 35 39.77 -38.87 -1.25
C LYS A 35 39.55 -37.77 -0.21
N ILE A 36 38.31 -37.32 -0.07
CA ILE A 36 37.90 -36.49 1.05
C ILE A 36 37.57 -37.44 2.21
N GLU A 37 38.48 -37.59 3.16
CA GLU A 37 38.18 -38.23 4.44
C GLU A 37 37.45 -37.22 5.34
N LEU A 38 36.21 -37.54 5.70
CA LEU A 38 35.47 -36.82 6.72
C LEU A 38 36.07 -37.19 8.09
N PRO A 39 36.37 -36.22 8.97
CA PRO A 39 36.88 -36.55 10.31
C PRO A 39 35.80 -37.29 11.12
N GLU A 40 36.22 -38.29 11.90
CA GLU A 40 35.33 -38.97 12.84
C GLU A 40 34.79 -37.98 13.88
N VAL A 41 33.48 -38.07 14.11
CA VAL A 41 32.78 -37.29 15.13
C VAL A 41 33.27 -37.78 16.51
N PRO A 42 33.82 -36.90 17.38
CA PRO A 42 34.29 -37.34 18.69
C PRO A 42 33.11 -37.79 19.55
N THR A 43 33.23 -38.98 20.13
CA THR A 43 32.28 -39.51 21.12
C THR A 43 32.28 -38.65 22.38
N PRO A 44 31.11 -38.33 22.97
CA PRO A 44 31.05 -37.56 24.22
C PRO A 44 31.81 -38.26 25.35
N VAL A 45 32.64 -37.50 26.07
CA VAL A 45 33.34 -37.99 27.26
C VAL A 45 32.31 -38.26 28.36
N GLU A 46 32.30 -39.46 28.94
CA GLU A 46 31.45 -39.77 30.09
C GLU A 46 31.79 -38.86 31.27
N ALA A 47 30.75 -38.30 31.91
CA ALA A 47 30.92 -37.40 33.04
C ALA A 47 31.51 -38.14 34.24
N THR A 48 32.70 -37.73 34.67
CA THR A 48 33.32 -38.19 35.91
C THR A 48 32.39 -37.92 37.10
N LYS A 49 31.99 -38.97 37.82
CA LYS A 49 31.25 -38.81 39.08
C LYS A 49 32.18 -38.21 40.13
N VAL A 50 31.92 -36.96 40.51
CA VAL A 50 32.58 -36.30 41.63
C VAL A 50 32.06 -36.95 42.92
N ILE A 51 32.95 -37.63 43.65
CA ILE A 51 32.69 -38.02 45.04
C ILE A 51 33.22 -36.89 45.91
N THR A 52 32.32 -36.10 46.49
CA THR A 52 32.69 -35.14 47.54
C THR A 52 32.99 -35.89 48.83
N ILE A 53 34.27 -35.94 49.20
CA ILE A 53 34.71 -36.35 50.54
C ILE A 53 34.79 -35.08 51.38
N GLY A 54 33.96 -34.99 52.43
CA GLY A 54 34.00 -33.91 53.42
C GLY A 54 33.05 -32.75 53.15
N GLY A 55 31.85 -32.84 53.69
CA GLY A 55 30.89 -31.74 53.77
C GLY A 55 29.90 -32.01 54.91
N ASN A 56 29.65 -31.01 55.75
CA ASN A 56 28.80 -31.09 56.95
C ASN A 56 27.44 -31.78 56.70
N PRO A 57 26.84 -32.41 57.72
CA PRO A 57 25.51 -33.01 57.60
C PRO A 57 24.49 -31.98 57.11
N PRO A 58 23.53 -32.39 56.26
CA PRO A 58 22.55 -31.47 55.69
C PRO A 58 21.73 -30.84 56.81
N VAL A 59 21.75 -29.50 56.85
CA VAL A 59 20.79 -28.72 57.64
C VAL A 59 19.40 -29.11 57.15
N LYS A 60 18.49 -29.47 58.07
CA LYS A 60 17.08 -29.68 57.73
C LYS A 60 16.53 -28.39 57.13
N GLU A 61 16.42 -28.34 55.80
CA GLU A 61 15.75 -27.25 55.11
C GLU A 61 14.32 -27.14 55.62
N ASN A 62 13.98 -25.97 56.14
CA ASN A 62 12.62 -25.60 56.47
C ASN A 62 11.77 -25.68 55.18
N LYS A 63 10.94 -26.71 55.07
CA LYS A 63 10.00 -26.93 53.96
C LYS A 63 8.91 -25.85 53.81
N SER A 64 8.99 -24.73 54.54
CA SER A 64 7.96 -23.69 54.58
C SER A 64 8.20 -22.50 53.64
N TYR A 65 9.28 -22.46 52.84
CA TYR A 65 9.54 -21.34 51.92
C TYR A 65 9.21 -21.61 50.43
N PHE A 66 8.65 -22.77 50.11
CA PHE A 66 8.18 -23.13 48.75
C PHE A 66 6.69 -23.48 48.69
N GLU A 67 5.87 -22.93 49.57
CA GLU A 67 4.46 -22.76 49.19
C GLU A 67 4.40 -21.63 48.16
N ARG A 68 4.34 -22.02 46.88
CA ARG A 68 3.81 -21.13 45.86
C ARG A 68 2.44 -20.69 46.36
N ASN A 69 2.32 -19.44 46.82
CA ASN A 69 1.05 -18.76 46.96
C ASN A 69 0.33 -18.93 45.62
N ARG A 70 -0.54 -19.94 45.52
CA ARG A 70 -1.42 -20.07 44.39
C ARG A 70 -2.35 -18.89 44.53
N ILE A 71 -2.12 -17.86 43.72
CA ILE A 71 -3.16 -16.88 43.45
C ILE A 71 -4.33 -17.70 42.94
N ILE A 72 -5.34 -17.90 43.79
CA ILE A 72 -6.61 -18.44 43.36
C ILE A 72 -7.22 -17.32 42.52
N VAL A 73 -6.91 -17.31 41.23
CA VAL A 73 -7.68 -16.55 40.26
C VAL A 73 -9.05 -17.20 40.27
N LYS A 74 -9.98 -16.63 41.04
CA LYS A 74 -11.41 -16.95 40.86
C LYS A 74 -11.63 -16.85 39.36
N LYS A 75 -12.07 -17.94 38.74
CA LYS A 75 -12.44 -17.98 37.33
C LYS A 75 -13.64 -17.04 37.20
N GLY A 76 -13.35 -15.76 37.06
CA GLY A 76 -14.35 -14.73 36.85
C GLY A 76 -15.06 -15.14 35.58
N ILE A 77 -16.34 -15.49 35.71
CA ILE A 77 -17.22 -15.53 34.54
C ILE A 77 -17.09 -14.11 33.99
N PRO A 78 -16.52 -13.91 32.77
CA PRO A 78 -16.47 -12.58 32.20
C PRO A 78 -17.91 -12.07 32.22
N PRO A 79 -18.15 -10.79 32.58
CA PRO A 79 -19.49 -10.24 32.48
C PRO A 79 -19.99 -10.61 31.09
N VAL A 80 -21.21 -11.15 31.01
CA VAL A 80 -21.86 -11.35 29.72
C VAL A 80 -21.98 -9.96 29.15
N VAL A 81 -20.97 -9.56 28.38
CA VAL A 81 -21.11 -8.49 27.43
C VAL A 81 -22.17 -9.05 26.53
N GLU A 82 -23.40 -8.59 26.71
CA GLU A 82 -24.36 -8.56 25.63
C GLU A 82 -23.61 -7.89 24.50
N LYS A 83 -23.00 -8.73 23.65
CA LYS A 83 -22.65 -8.31 22.32
C LYS A 83 -24.00 -7.91 21.78
N LYS A 84 -24.28 -6.61 21.78
CA LYS A 84 -25.09 -6.02 20.73
C LYS A 84 -24.36 -6.42 19.46
N VAL A 85 -24.70 -7.62 18.97
CA VAL A 85 -24.35 -8.10 17.65
C VAL A 85 -25.07 -7.10 16.77
N ALA A 86 -24.38 -6.02 16.43
CA ALA A 86 -24.76 -5.22 15.29
C ALA A 86 -25.01 -6.24 14.19
N LYS A 87 -26.25 -6.33 13.69
CA LYS A 87 -26.64 -7.21 12.58
C LYS A 87 -25.47 -7.20 11.60
N ASP A 88 -24.76 -8.33 11.50
CA ASP A 88 -23.61 -8.42 10.61
C ASP A 88 -24.16 -8.06 9.22
N ILE A 89 -23.73 -6.92 8.69
CA ILE A 89 -24.11 -6.47 7.35
C ILE A 89 -23.33 -7.36 6.40
N MET A 90 -23.77 -8.61 6.26
CA MET A 90 -23.22 -9.55 5.30
C MET A 90 -23.76 -9.15 3.94
N ASP A 91 -22.87 -8.57 3.14
CA ASP A 91 -23.06 -8.41 1.70
C ASP A 91 -22.06 -9.36 1.07
N ASP A 92 -22.56 -10.51 0.62
CA ASP A 92 -21.80 -11.64 0.07
C ASP A 92 -21.36 -11.41 -1.38
N LYS A 93 -21.80 -10.32 -2.00
CA LYS A 93 -21.44 -9.92 -3.36
C LYS A 93 -20.05 -9.27 -3.41
N VAL A 94 -19.47 -9.23 -4.61
CA VAL A 94 -18.14 -8.63 -4.88
C VAL A 94 -17.98 -7.23 -4.26
N GLY A 95 -16.93 -7.03 -3.47
CA GLY A 95 -16.67 -5.76 -2.77
C GLY A 95 -17.44 -5.57 -1.47
N GLY A 96 -18.34 -6.49 -1.13
CA GLY A 96 -19.10 -6.49 0.11
C GLY A 96 -18.25 -6.89 1.32
N ILE A 97 -18.91 -7.07 2.46
CA ILE A 97 -18.27 -7.50 3.70
C ILE A 97 -18.47 -9.01 3.82
N ILE A 98 -17.42 -9.78 3.53
CA ILE A 98 -17.44 -11.24 3.53
C ILE A 98 -16.58 -11.72 4.70
N ASN A 99 -17.15 -12.54 5.60
CA ASN A 99 -16.45 -13.06 6.78
C ASN A 99 -15.75 -11.97 7.61
N LYS A 100 -16.45 -10.84 7.82
CA LYS A 100 -15.95 -9.65 8.55
C LYS A 100 -14.73 -8.97 7.89
N ARG A 101 -14.44 -9.29 6.63
CA ARG A 101 -13.37 -8.72 5.83
C ARG A 101 -13.94 -7.99 4.63
N VAL A 102 -13.16 -7.05 4.11
CA VAL A 102 -13.49 -6.30 2.90
C VAL A 102 -12.24 -6.16 2.05
N SER A 103 -12.40 -6.23 0.73
CA SER A 103 -11.32 -6.02 -0.23
C SER A 103 -11.01 -4.53 -0.37
N ALA A 104 -9.74 -4.17 -0.54
CA ALA A 104 -9.34 -2.78 -0.78
C ALA A 104 -9.70 -2.31 -2.19
N TYR A 105 -9.69 -3.22 -3.16
CA TYR A 105 -9.98 -2.95 -4.56
C TYR A 105 -10.90 -3.98 -5.20
N LEU A 106 -11.66 -3.52 -6.19
CA LEU A 106 -12.45 -4.30 -7.13
C LEU A 106 -11.69 -4.36 -8.45
N GLN A 107 -11.43 -5.55 -8.96
CA GLN A 107 -10.64 -5.78 -10.16
C GLN A 107 -11.52 -6.27 -11.30
N ALA A 108 -11.24 -5.80 -12.52
CA ALA A 108 -11.88 -6.28 -13.74
C ALA A 108 -10.86 -6.35 -14.89
N PRO A 109 -11.16 -7.06 -15.99
CA PRO A 109 -10.31 -7.09 -17.17
C PRO A 109 -9.98 -5.68 -17.69
N LEU A 110 -8.86 -5.54 -18.40
CA LEU A 110 -8.43 -4.25 -18.94
C LEU A 110 -9.54 -3.59 -19.77
N MET A 111 -9.79 -2.32 -19.48
CA MET A 111 -10.66 -1.46 -20.27
C MET A 111 -9.90 -0.21 -20.70
N ASN A 112 -10.26 0.34 -21.85
CA ASN A 112 -9.67 1.59 -22.31
C ASN A 112 -10.20 2.80 -21.51
N LEU A 113 -9.44 3.90 -21.52
CA LEU A 113 -9.75 5.12 -20.76
C LEU A 113 -11.15 5.67 -21.08
N LYS A 114 -11.53 5.68 -22.36
CA LYS A 114 -12.81 6.23 -22.83
C LYS A 114 -13.98 5.42 -22.26
N SER A 115 -13.93 4.09 -22.34
CA SER A 115 -14.97 3.21 -21.83
C SER A 115 -15.13 3.29 -20.32
N VAL A 116 -14.02 3.32 -19.56
CA VAL A 116 -14.07 3.52 -18.10
C VAL A 116 -14.72 4.87 -17.76
N LYS A 117 -14.32 5.94 -18.47
CA LYS A 117 -14.89 7.29 -18.30
C LYS A 117 -16.41 7.29 -18.50
N GLU A 118 -16.86 6.73 -19.61
CA GLU A 118 -18.28 6.69 -19.98
C GLU A 118 -19.11 5.86 -18.99
N LYS A 119 -18.59 4.70 -18.56
CA LYS A 119 -19.26 3.86 -17.55
C LYS A 119 -19.42 4.57 -16.21
N LEU A 120 -18.38 5.27 -15.74
CA LEU A 120 -18.45 6.04 -14.50
C LEU A 120 -19.49 7.15 -14.59
N ILE A 121 -19.51 7.92 -15.70
CA ILE A 121 -20.47 8.99 -15.90
C ILE A 121 -21.89 8.46 -15.97
N LYS A 122 -22.13 7.38 -16.74
CA LYS A 122 -23.46 6.72 -16.84
C LYS A 122 -23.94 6.17 -15.51
N ALA A 123 -23.02 5.78 -14.62
CA ALA A 123 -23.32 5.30 -13.27
C ALA A 123 -23.52 6.44 -12.26
N GLY A 124 -23.57 7.71 -12.69
CA GLY A 124 -23.81 8.86 -11.83
C GLY A 124 -22.57 9.39 -11.10
N PHE A 125 -21.36 9.01 -11.54
CA PHE A 125 -20.12 9.56 -10.98
C PHE A 125 -19.61 10.77 -11.78
N LYS A 126 -19.08 11.75 -11.05
CA LYS A 126 -18.34 12.89 -11.58
C LYS A 126 -16.85 12.60 -11.59
N ILE A 127 -16.19 12.87 -12.70
CA ILE A 127 -14.73 12.73 -12.82
C ILE A 127 -14.06 14.03 -12.38
N LEU A 128 -13.10 13.90 -11.47
CA LEU A 128 -12.31 15.00 -10.92
C LEU A 128 -10.99 15.17 -11.68
N ALA A 129 -10.29 14.06 -11.93
CA ALA A 129 -9.02 14.09 -12.67
C ALA A 129 -8.76 12.80 -13.42
N ILE A 130 -7.97 12.91 -14.49
CA ILE A 130 -7.32 11.80 -15.17
C ILE A 130 -5.82 12.08 -15.15
N TYR A 131 -5.04 11.16 -14.57
CA TYR A 131 -3.62 11.34 -14.35
C TYR A 131 -2.81 10.15 -14.86
N LYS A 132 -1.92 10.41 -15.82
CA LYS A 132 -0.94 9.44 -16.31
C LYS A 132 0.21 9.36 -15.30
N ILE A 133 0.35 8.23 -14.63
CA ILE A 133 1.35 8.03 -13.58
C ILE A 133 2.74 7.81 -14.19
N ASP A 134 2.81 7.08 -15.29
CA ASP A 134 4.01 6.92 -16.08
C ASP A 134 3.94 7.76 -17.37
N LYS A 135 5.12 8.11 -17.90
CA LYS A 135 5.22 8.91 -19.14
C LYS A 135 4.56 8.24 -20.34
N LYS A 136 4.56 6.90 -20.40
CA LYS A 136 4.02 6.13 -21.53
C LYS A 136 2.50 5.95 -21.44
N GLY A 137 1.86 6.34 -20.33
CA GLY A 137 0.42 6.17 -20.13
C GLY A 137 -0.01 4.71 -20.04
N LEU A 138 0.89 3.83 -19.57
CA LEU A 138 0.58 2.44 -19.28
C LEU A 138 -0.27 2.30 -18.01
N ILE A 139 -0.10 3.24 -17.08
CA ILE A 139 -0.73 3.29 -15.78
C ILE A 139 -1.42 4.64 -15.65
N THR A 140 -2.74 4.64 -15.67
CA THR A 140 -3.56 5.86 -15.60
C THR A 140 -4.52 5.77 -14.43
N SER A 141 -4.48 6.78 -13.56
CA SER A 141 -5.43 6.92 -12.45
C SER A 141 -6.53 7.89 -12.83
N ILE A 142 -7.78 7.53 -12.54
CA ILE A 142 -8.94 8.41 -12.66
C ILE A 142 -9.50 8.61 -11.26
N VAL A 143 -9.60 9.86 -10.83
CA VAL A 143 -10.22 10.23 -9.56
C VAL A 143 -11.65 10.67 -9.86
N PHE A 144 -12.61 10.10 -9.14
CA PHE A 144 -14.03 10.37 -9.33
C PHE A 144 -14.77 10.42 -7.98
N THR A 145 -15.98 10.96 -8.00
CA THR A 145 -16.83 11.15 -6.82
C THR A 145 -18.31 11.08 -7.22
N ASN A 146 -19.20 11.10 -6.25
CA ASN A 146 -20.61 11.41 -6.44
C ASN A 146 -21.10 12.31 -5.29
N ASP A 147 -22.32 12.82 -5.41
CA ASP A 147 -22.88 13.76 -4.43
C ASP A 147 -23.06 13.12 -3.06
N ALA A 148 -23.39 11.82 -3.01
CA ALA A 148 -23.59 11.10 -1.75
C ALA A 148 -22.27 10.97 -0.96
N LEU A 149 -21.16 10.63 -1.62
CA LEU A 149 -19.82 10.57 -1.02
C LEU A 149 -19.32 11.97 -0.64
N THR A 150 -19.58 12.97 -1.47
CA THR A 150 -19.22 14.36 -1.18
C THR A 150 -19.94 14.86 0.08
N LYS A 151 -21.26 14.65 0.18
CA LYS A 151 -22.04 14.97 1.38
C LYS A 151 -21.57 14.20 2.61
N GLN A 152 -21.28 12.91 2.46
CA GLN A 152 -20.78 12.10 3.57
C GLN A 152 -19.44 12.63 4.10
N GLY A 153 -18.51 12.97 3.22
CA GLY A 153 -17.18 13.48 3.59
C GLY A 153 -17.14 14.98 3.91
N ASP A 154 -18.27 15.68 3.90
CA ASP A 154 -18.38 17.10 4.30
C ASP A 154 -18.37 17.23 5.84
N LYS A 155 -17.26 16.81 6.43
CA LYS A 155 -16.96 16.92 7.86
C LYS A 155 -15.48 17.25 8.03
N GLU A 156 -15.16 17.86 9.17
CA GLU A 156 -13.78 18.21 9.49
C GLU A 156 -12.86 16.99 9.44
N ASN A 157 -11.72 17.12 8.77
CA ASN A 157 -10.74 16.08 8.56
C ASN A 157 -11.27 14.83 7.81
N ARG A 158 -12.47 14.85 7.21
CA ARG A 158 -13.06 13.70 6.48
C ARG A 158 -13.09 13.85 4.96
N GLY A 159 -12.68 15.01 4.44
CA GLY A 159 -12.77 15.31 3.01
C GLY A 159 -12.02 14.33 2.09
N PHE A 160 -11.03 13.58 2.59
CA PHE A 160 -10.35 12.52 1.83
C PHE A 160 -11.30 11.39 1.38
N ALA A 161 -12.36 11.10 2.14
CA ALA A 161 -13.36 10.08 1.83
C ALA A 161 -14.25 10.45 0.64
N THR A 162 -14.24 11.71 0.20
CA THR A 162 -15.12 12.18 -0.89
C THR A 162 -14.71 11.68 -2.26
N SER A 163 -13.49 11.14 -2.42
CA SER A 163 -12.97 10.70 -3.72
C SER A 163 -12.65 9.21 -3.74
N ILE A 164 -13.04 8.56 -4.83
CA ILE A 164 -12.71 7.18 -5.17
C ILE A 164 -11.88 7.19 -6.44
N ARG A 165 -11.17 6.10 -6.68
CA ARG A 165 -10.17 6.04 -7.75
C ARG A 165 -10.30 4.75 -8.53
N VAL A 166 -10.03 4.83 -9.82
CA VAL A 166 -9.80 3.67 -10.67
C VAL A 166 -8.44 3.79 -11.33
N LEU A 167 -7.68 2.70 -11.25
CA LEU A 167 -6.42 2.53 -11.93
C LEU A 167 -6.65 1.68 -13.18
N ILE A 168 -6.25 2.21 -14.34
CA ILE A 168 -6.13 1.44 -15.57
C ILE A 168 -4.67 1.00 -15.67
N ASP A 169 -4.45 -0.30 -15.50
CA ASP A 169 -3.12 -0.92 -15.49
C ASP A 169 -2.95 -1.79 -16.75
N LYS A 170 -2.34 -1.21 -17.79
CA LYS A 170 -2.03 -1.93 -19.02
C LYS A 170 -0.91 -2.96 -18.85
N LYS A 171 -0.09 -2.86 -17.79
CA LYS A 171 1.00 -3.83 -17.55
C LYS A 171 0.45 -5.15 -17.02
N ASN A 172 -0.47 -5.06 -16.05
CA ASN A 172 -1.14 -6.21 -15.48
C ASN A 172 -2.45 -6.58 -16.21
N LYS A 173 -2.76 -5.88 -17.32
CA LYS A 173 -3.93 -6.11 -18.17
C LYS A 173 -5.25 -6.10 -17.37
N GLN A 174 -5.39 -5.15 -16.44
CA GLN A 174 -6.58 -5.03 -15.59
C GLN A 174 -6.94 -3.58 -15.28
N ILE A 175 -8.15 -3.38 -14.78
CA ILE A 175 -8.53 -2.18 -14.03
C ILE A 175 -8.67 -2.52 -12.54
N SER A 176 -8.36 -1.58 -11.66
CA SER A 176 -8.47 -1.71 -10.22
C SER A 176 -9.20 -0.50 -9.65
N ILE A 177 -10.41 -0.69 -9.12
CA ILE A 177 -11.26 0.36 -8.56
C ILE A 177 -11.17 0.29 -7.04
N SER A 178 -10.86 1.39 -6.36
CA SER A 178 -10.88 1.44 -4.90
C SER A 178 -12.28 1.10 -4.39
N ASN A 179 -12.37 0.17 -3.44
CA ASN A 179 -13.64 -0.25 -2.86
C ASN A 179 -14.22 0.89 -1.99
N PRO A 180 -15.43 1.42 -2.31
CA PRO A 180 -16.06 2.47 -1.52
C PRO A 180 -16.22 2.10 -0.04
N LEU A 181 -16.58 0.84 0.28
CA LEU A 181 -16.74 0.41 1.67
C LEU A 181 -15.40 0.41 2.43
N TYR A 182 -14.31 0.03 1.77
CA TYR A 182 -12.98 0.03 2.37
C TYR A 182 -12.48 1.45 2.64
N ILE A 183 -12.44 2.30 1.61
CA ILE A 183 -11.86 3.65 1.71
C ILE A 183 -12.71 4.54 2.61
N SER A 184 -14.03 4.54 2.44
CA SER A 184 -14.89 5.37 3.25
C SER A 184 -14.86 4.93 4.71
N LYS A 185 -14.82 3.62 5.02
CA LYS A 185 -14.73 3.17 6.42
C LYS A 185 -13.40 3.60 7.06
N ALA A 186 -12.30 3.54 6.32
CA ALA A 186 -10.99 3.97 6.80
C ALA A 186 -10.89 5.49 6.96
N PHE A 187 -11.46 6.29 6.06
CA PHE A 187 -11.32 7.75 6.10
C PHE A 187 -12.39 8.46 6.92
N MET A 188 -13.60 7.91 6.97
CA MET A 188 -14.69 8.48 7.76
C MET A 188 -14.60 8.12 9.23
N GLN A 189 -13.85 7.08 9.61
CA GLN A 189 -13.62 6.75 11.01
C GLN A 189 -14.96 6.52 11.76
N ASP A 190 -15.13 7.16 12.91
CA ASP A 190 -16.36 7.12 13.72
C ASP A 190 -17.55 7.81 13.02
N ASP A 191 -17.29 8.69 12.06
CA ASP A 191 -18.31 9.39 11.27
C ASP A 191 -18.89 8.54 10.12
N PHE A 192 -18.40 7.30 9.95
CA PHE A 192 -18.79 6.45 8.84
C PHE A 192 -20.26 6.04 8.90
N LYS A 193 -20.99 6.37 7.84
CA LYS A 193 -22.31 5.83 7.53
C LYS A 193 -22.19 4.95 6.27
N ILE A 194 -22.81 3.78 6.30
CA ILE A 194 -22.63 2.78 5.24
C ILE A 194 -23.37 3.14 3.95
N ASP A 195 -24.49 3.86 4.04
CA ASP A 195 -25.45 4.00 2.94
C ASP A 195 -24.86 4.59 1.66
N ALA A 196 -24.11 5.69 1.74
CA ALA A 196 -23.54 6.30 0.53
C ALA A 196 -22.48 5.40 -0.11
N SER A 197 -21.70 4.71 0.72
CA SER A 197 -20.64 3.80 0.25
C SER A 197 -21.23 2.54 -0.36
N LYS A 198 -22.32 2.00 0.22
CA LYS A 198 -23.06 0.87 -0.35
C LYS A 198 -23.72 1.26 -1.68
N LYS A 199 -24.38 2.41 -1.76
CA LYS A 199 -24.95 2.92 -3.02
C LYS A 199 -23.89 3.12 -4.11
N ALA A 200 -22.73 3.67 -3.75
CA ALA A 200 -21.61 3.80 -4.68
C ALA A 200 -21.08 2.44 -5.14
N LEU A 201 -21.00 1.45 -4.25
CA LEU A 201 -20.59 0.09 -4.60
C LEU A 201 -21.60 -0.58 -5.54
N GLU A 202 -22.90 -0.47 -5.29
CA GLU A 202 -23.94 -1.00 -6.20
C GLU A 202 -23.87 -0.35 -7.59
N ALA A 203 -23.69 0.98 -7.66
CA ALA A 203 -23.51 1.67 -8.93
C ALA A 203 -22.29 1.15 -9.72
N LEU A 204 -21.18 0.85 -9.03
CA LEU A 204 -20.00 0.25 -9.65
C LEU A 204 -20.26 -1.19 -10.12
N ARG A 205 -20.97 -2.01 -9.33
CA ARG A 205 -21.36 -3.37 -9.70
C ARG A 205 -22.20 -3.40 -10.98
N LEU A 206 -23.14 -2.47 -11.12
CA LEU A 206 -23.97 -2.34 -12.31
C LEU A 206 -23.18 -1.86 -13.53
N ALA A 207 -22.24 -0.94 -13.33
CA ALA A 207 -21.47 -0.33 -14.42
C ALA A 207 -20.37 -1.24 -14.99
N PHE A 208 -19.75 -2.06 -14.14
CA PHE A 208 -18.60 -2.89 -14.49
C PHE A 208 -18.95 -4.38 -14.36
N LYS A 209 -19.00 -5.07 -15.49
CA LYS A 209 -19.15 -6.52 -15.55
C LYS A 209 -17.86 -7.22 -15.10
N ASN A 210 -17.98 -8.43 -14.56
CA ASN A 210 -16.87 -9.30 -14.16
C ASN A 210 -15.94 -8.68 -13.10
N LEU A 211 -16.48 -7.86 -12.20
CA LEU A 211 -15.74 -7.43 -11.02
C LEU A 211 -15.41 -8.63 -10.14
N LYS A 212 -14.20 -8.64 -9.62
CA LYS A 212 -13.70 -9.59 -8.62
C LYS A 212 -13.06 -8.84 -7.47
N ASP A 213 -13.07 -9.44 -6.29
CA ASP A 213 -12.34 -8.89 -5.16
C ASP A 213 -10.84 -9.04 -5.36
N SER A 214 -10.11 -7.96 -5.13
CA SER A 214 -8.65 -8.05 -5.01
C SER A 214 -8.27 -8.95 -3.83
N PRO A 215 -7.11 -9.61 -3.89
CA PRO A 215 -6.65 -10.45 -2.78
C PRO A 215 -6.21 -9.61 -1.56
N GLU A 216 -6.26 -8.28 -1.64
CA GLU A 216 -5.88 -7.33 -0.60
C GLU A 216 -7.08 -7.06 0.32
N VAL A 217 -7.17 -7.85 1.39
CA VAL A 217 -8.34 -7.88 2.28
C VAL A 217 -7.97 -7.55 3.72
N LEU A 218 -8.69 -6.61 4.34
CA LEU A 218 -8.55 -6.26 5.75
C LEU A 218 -9.81 -6.57 6.54
N LYS A 219 -9.68 -6.68 7.87
CA LYS A 219 -10.82 -6.79 8.77
C LYS A 219 -11.60 -5.47 8.78
N TYR A 220 -12.88 -5.53 8.43
CA TYR A 220 -13.70 -4.33 8.22
C TYR A 220 -13.81 -3.45 9.47
N HIS A 221 -13.96 -4.05 10.65
CA HIS A 221 -14.04 -3.32 11.92
C HIS A 221 -12.72 -2.67 12.36
N LEU A 222 -11.57 -3.08 11.78
CA LEU A 222 -10.26 -2.48 12.09
C LEU A 222 -9.94 -1.27 11.21
N LEU A 223 -10.68 -1.02 10.13
CA LEU A 223 -10.38 0.08 9.20
C LEU A 223 -10.35 1.47 9.86
N PRO A 224 -11.27 1.83 10.78
CA PRO A 224 -11.13 3.10 11.51
C PRO A 224 -9.83 3.14 12.33
N LYS A 225 -9.47 2.03 12.98
CA LYS A 225 -8.28 1.94 13.82
C LYS A 225 -7.02 1.52 13.04
N TYR A 226 -7.05 1.63 11.71
CA TYR A 226 -5.95 1.18 10.88
C TYR A 226 -4.68 1.96 11.24
N HIS A 227 -3.63 1.20 11.48
CA HIS A 227 -2.25 1.66 11.55
C HIS A 227 -1.42 0.53 10.96
N PHE A 228 -0.36 0.85 10.24
CA PHE A 228 0.39 -0.16 9.51
C PHE A 228 1.18 -1.07 10.48
N MET A 229 1.97 -0.46 11.37
CA MET A 229 2.76 -1.14 12.40
C MET A 229 2.82 -0.28 13.67
N THR A 230 3.32 -0.86 14.76
CA THR A 230 3.61 -0.12 16.00
C THR A 230 4.47 1.11 15.70
N ALA A 231 4.14 2.24 16.32
CA ALA A 231 4.77 3.56 16.08
C ALA A 231 4.58 4.14 14.66
N MET A 232 3.67 3.59 13.84
CA MET A 232 3.22 4.26 12.62
C MET A 232 2.03 5.19 12.87
N PRO A 233 1.86 6.24 12.05
CA PRO A 233 0.78 7.20 12.18
C PRO A 233 -0.62 6.59 11.98
N PHE A 234 -1.60 7.14 12.68
CA PHE A 234 -3.03 6.92 12.46
C PHE A 234 -3.61 7.95 11.49
N TYR A 235 -4.87 7.76 11.12
CA TYR A 235 -5.61 8.73 10.29
C TYR A 235 -5.61 10.15 10.88
N LYS A 236 -5.66 10.26 12.22
CA LYS A 236 -5.75 11.54 12.94
C LYS A 236 -4.41 12.29 12.97
N ASP A 237 -3.30 11.62 12.71
CA ASP A 237 -1.94 12.19 12.71
C ASP A 237 -1.64 12.86 11.36
N MET A 238 -2.53 13.73 10.92
CA MET A 238 -2.40 14.46 9.67
C MET A 238 -1.29 15.51 9.76
N ILE A 239 -0.59 15.72 8.66
CA ILE A 239 0.47 16.73 8.56
C ILE A 239 -0.11 18.00 7.96
N GLU A 240 0.00 19.11 8.69
CA GLU A 240 -0.24 20.44 8.14
C GLU A 240 0.91 20.84 7.20
N VAL A 241 0.59 21.09 5.94
CA VAL A 241 1.57 21.48 4.90
C VAL A 241 1.55 22.97 4.60
N ALA A 242 0.47 23.67 4.95
CA ALA A 242 0.38 25.11 4.90
C ALA A 242 -0.80 25.63 5.73
N SER A 243 -0.71 26.88 6.17
CA SER A 243 -1.79 27.63 6.79
C SER A 243 -1.87 29.05 6.20
N ALA A 244 -3.06 29.63 6.30
CA ALA A 244 -3.38 31.00 5.89
C ALA A 244 -4.58 31.51 6.71
N LYS A 245 -4.91 32.79 6.57
CA LYS A 245 -6.09 33.36 7.27
C LYS A 245 -7.39 32.80 6.70
N THR A 246 -7.43 32.56 5.39
CA THR A 246 -8.61 32.07 4.70
C THR A 246 -8.29 30.87 3.80
N THR A 247 -9.27 29.98 3.62
CA THR A 247 -9.15 28.88 2.65
C THR A 247 -8.92 29.41 1.22
N ALA A 248 -9.52 30.55 0.88
CA ALA A 248 -9.38 31.20 -0.41
C ALA A 248 -7.91 31.58 -0.72
N GLU A 249 -7.15 32.07 0.26
CA GLU A 249 -5.72 32.38 0.09
C GLU A 249 -4.89 31.14 -0.28
N LEU A 250 -5.19 29.99 0.32
CA LEU A 250 -4.51 28.73 0.00
C LEU A 250 -4.85 28.25 -1.41
N LEU A 251 -6.11 28.37 -1.83
CA LEU A 251 -6.52 28.05 -3.20
C LEU A 251 -5.85 28.97 -4.22
N ALA A 252 -5.81 30.27 -3.96
CA ALA A 252 -5.12 31.23 -4.82
C ALA A 252 -3.63 30.89 -4.99
N LYS A 253 -2.94 30.47 -3.91
CA LYS A 253 -1.53 30.00 -3.97
C LYS A 253 -1.36 28.77 -4.87
N LEU A 254 -2.32 27.84 -4.86
CA LEU A 254 -2.31 26.65 -5.72
C LEU A 254 -2.55 26.97 -7.19
N GLU A 255 -3.38 27.98 -7.47
CA GLU A 255 -3.75 28.39 -8.83
C GLU A 255 -2.71 29.29 -9.51
N LYS A 256 -1.73 29.84 -8.76
CA LYS A 256 -0.61 30.61 -9.34
C LYS A 256 0.07 29.84 -10.48
N LYS A 257 0.47 30.54 -11.55
CA LYS A 257 1.06 29.96 -12.77
C LYS A 257 2.17 28.92 -12.49
N LYS A 258 3.01 29.14 -11.47
CA LYS A 258 4.09 28.21 -11.05
C LYS A 258 3.57 26.85 -10.58
N ASN A 259 2.40 26.82 -9.95
CA ASN A 259 1.79 25.63 -9.35
C ASN A 259 0.74 25.00 -10.25
N LYS A 260 0.15 25.76 -11.18
CA LYS A 260 -0.91 25.31 -12.09
C LYS A 260 -0.59 24.02 -12.86
N LYS A 261 0.66 23.81 -13.30
CA LYS A 261 1.08 22.58 -14.00
C LYS A 261 1.07 21.32 -13.11
N SER A 262 1.00 21.50 -11.80
CA SER A 262 1.03 20.43 -10.82
C SER A 262 -0.27 20.29 -10.05
N LEU A 263 -1.17 21.27 -10.14
CA LEU A 263 -2.54 21.14 -9.70
C LEU A 263 -3.32 20.31 -10.73
N LEU A 264 -3.92 19.20 -10.32
CA LEU A 264 -4.63 18.28 -11.22
C LEU A 264 -6.13 18.35 -11.07
N PHE A 265 -6.64 18.61 -9.87
CA PHE A 265 -8.03 18.93 -9.64
C PHE A 265 -8.21 19.74 -8.36
N ILE A 266 -9.31 20.48 -8.32
CA ILE A 266 -9.90 21.05 -7.11
C ILE A 266 -11.33 20.52 -7.03
N HIS A 267 -11.64 19.79 -5.98
CA HIS A 267 -12.99 19.32 -5.67
C HIS A 267 -13.54 20.14 -4.52
N LYS A 268 -14.55 20.97 -4.80
CA LYS A 268 -15.25 21.75 -3.78
C LYS A 268 -16.22 20.83 -3.04
N ILE A 269 -16.00 20.63 -1.74
CA ILE A 269 -16.86 19.80 -0.87
C ILE A 269 -17.96 20.68 -0.27
N SER A 270 -17.56 21.82 0.31
CA SER A 270 -18.45 22.84 0.85
C SER A 270 -17.84 24.23 0.70
N LYS A 271 -18.37 25.25 1.39
CA LYS A 271 -17.93 26.64 1.27
C LYS A 271 -16.43 26.79 1.59
N ASP A 272 -15.98 26.17 2.67
CA ASP A 272 -14.62 26.29 3.20
C ASP A 272 -13.82 24.97 3.16
N ARG A 273 -14.33 23.91 2.52
CA ARG A 273 -13.63 22.61 2.42
C ARG A 273 -13.44 22.20 0.96
N TYR A 274 -12.20 21.87 0.63
CA TYR A 274 -11.79 21.48 -0.72
C TYR A 274 -10.84 20.29 -0.65
N LEU A 275 -11.02 19.34 -1.55
CA LEU A 275 -10.04 18.28 -1.79
C LEU A 275 -9.27 18.60 -3.07
N VAL A 276 -7.96 18.72 -2.95
CA VAL A 276 -7.06 19.08 -4.04
C VAL A 276 -6.17 17.91 -4.41
N GLY A 277 -6.03 17.62 -5.70
CA GLY A 277 -5.08 16.63 -6.20
C GLY A 277 -3.83 17.30 -6.76
N ILE A 278 -2.66 16.93 -6.24
CA ILE A 278 -1.38 17.43 -6.75
C ILE A 278 -0.55 16.34 -7.44
N LYS A 279 0.20 16.79 -8.43
CA LYS A 279 1.29 16.06 -9.06
C LYS A 279 2.53 16.15 -8.18
N LEU A 280 3.00 15.01 -7.71
CA LEU A 280 4.28 14.93 -7.01
C LEU A 280 5.46 15.08 -7.99
N HIS A 281 6.64 15.40 -7.47
CA HIS A 281 7.84 15.50 -8.27
C HIS A 281 8.23 14.14 -8.87
N ARG A 282 8.88 14.17 -10.04
CA ARG A 282 9.24 12.95 -10.78
C ARG A 282 10.03 11.96 -9.93
N ARG A 283 10.96 12.46 -9.10
CA ARG A 283 11.79 11.61 -8.22
C ARG A 283 10.95 10.92 -7.14
N THR A 284 10.00 11.66 -6.55
CA THR A 284 9.06 11.15 -5.54
C THR A 284 8.18 10.06 -6.15
N THR A 285 7.55 10.28 -7.31
CA THR A 285 6.65 9.30 -7.95
C THR A 285 7.29 7.96 -8.35
N LYS A 286 8.62 7.83 -8.31
CA LYS A 286 9.30 6.58 -8.68
C LYS A 286 9.02 5.42 -7.72
N PHE A 287 8.52 5.70 -6.51
CA PHE A 287 8.22 4.66 -5.52
C PHE A 287 7.25 3.60 -6.06
N VAL A 288 6.29 4.02 -6.89
CA VAL A 288 5.33 3.11 -7.55
C VAL A 288 6.04 2.04 -8.39
N LYS A 289 7.23 2.35 -8.94
CA LYS A 289 8.02 1.37 -9.67
C LYS A 289 8.69 0.34 -8.75
N LYS A 290 9.02 0.75 -7.52
CA LYS A 290 9.72 -0.08 -6.52
C LYS A 290 8.76 -1.05 -5.85
N ILE A 291 7.59 -0.58 -5.42
CA ILE A 291 6.59 -1.39 -4.68
C ILE A 291 5.49 -2.00 -5.60
N GLY A 292 5.59 -1.78 -6.91
CA GLY A 292 4.66 -2.29 -7.91
C GLY A 292 3.53 -1.33 -8.29
N TYR A 293 3.06 -1.44 -9.53
CA TYR A 293 2.05 -0.53 -10.09
C TYR A 293 0.61 -0.86 -9.71
N LYS A 294 0.35 -2.06 -9.15
CA LYS A 294 -0.99 -2.59 -8.86
C LYS A 294 -1.92 -1.62 -8.12
N ASN A 295 -1.36 -0.80 -7.21
CA ASN A 295 -2.11 0.18 -6.40
C ASN A 295 -1.60 1.62 -6.59
N ALA A 296 -1.05 1.92 -7.77
CA ALA A 296 -0.56 3.25 -8.10
C ALA A 296 -1.65 4.33 -8.11
N GLY A 297 -2.92 3.93 -8.01
CA GLY A 297 -4.10 4.81 -7.91
C GLY A 297 -4.04 5.81 -6.77
N LEU A 298 -3.16 5.66 -5.77
CA LEU A 298 -2.91 6.68 -4.73
C LEU A 298 -2.43 8.03 -5.30
N LEU A 299 -1.97 8.06 -6.56
CA LEU A 299 -1.70 9.30 -7.28
C LEU A 299 -2.88 9.70 -8.18
N PRO A 300 -3.18 11.00 -8.34
CA PRO A 300 -2.50 12.15 -7.75
C PRO A 300 -2.68 12.28 -6.24
N TYR A 301 -1.70 12.90 -5.57
CA TYR A 301 -1.67 12.91 -4.11
C TYR A 301 -2.71 13.91 -3.56
N PRO A 302 -3.60 13.49 -2.65
CA PRO A 302 -4.67 14.35 -2.15
C PRO A 302 -4.16 15.29 -1.04
N ILE A 303 -4.65 16.52 -1.04
CA ILE A 303 -4.48 17.52 0.02
C ILE A 303 -5.88 18.03 0.39
N LEU A 304 -6.22 17.96 1.67
CA LEU A 304 -7.45 18.53 2.20
C LEU A 304 -7.17 19.98 2.60
N VAL A 305 -7.92 20.91 2.03
CA VAL A 305 -7.86 22.33 2.39
C VAL A 305 -9.16 22.69 3.09
N GLU A 306 -9.08 22.98 4.39
CA GLU A 306 -10.23 23.37 5.21
C GLU A 306 -9.81 24.31 6.34
N ASN A 307 -10.71 25.20 6.75
CA ASN A 307 -10.50 26.10 7.89
C ASN A 307 -9.15 26.86 7.84
N GLY A 308 -8.75 27.34 6.66
CA GLY A 308 -7.47 28.04 6.47
C GLY A 308 -6.22 27.15 6.58
N LYS A 309 -6.37 25.82 6.61
CA LYS A 309 -5.28 24.85 6.72
C LYS A 309 -5.29 23.89 5.53
N ALA A 310 -4.11 23.61 4.99
CA ALA A 310 -3.88 22.52 4.05
C ALA A 310 -3.24 21.35 4.81
N LYS A 311 -3.93 20.22 4.84
CA LYS A 311 -3.50 18.99 5.51
C LYS A 311 -3.34 17.86 4.52
N ILE A 312 -2.38 16.98 4.79
CA ILE A 312 -2.28 15.68 4.13
C ILE A 312 -2.41 14.58 5.17
N LEU A 313 -2.97 13.44 4.77
CA LEU A 313 -2.74 12.22 5.51
C LEU A 313 -1.23 11.98 5.57
N ASP A 314 -0.73 11.54 6.72
CA ASP A 314 0.67 11.15 6.84
C ASP A 314 0.98 10.16 5.70
N PRO A 315 1.99 10.43 4.86
CA PRO A 315 2.28 9.58 3.72
C PRO A 315 2.55 8.12 4.08
N LYS A 316 3.08 7.83 5.28
CA LYS A 316 3.28 6.46 5.77
C LYS A 316 1.94 5.75 5.92
N TYR A 317 0.99 6.40 6.60
CA TYR A 317 -0.38 5.90 6.75
C TYR A 317 -1.07 5.74 5.39
N TYR A 318 -1.02 6.77 4.54
CA TYR A 318 -1.74 6.77 3.27
C TYR A 318 -1.21 5.70 2.30
N ILE A 319 0.12 5.56 2.18
CA ILE A 319 0.71 4.54 1.31
C ILE A 319 0.35 3.14 1.81
N ALA A 320 0.48 2.89 3.12
CA ALA A 320 0.19 1.57 3.68
C ALA A 320 -1.30 1.19 3.55
N LEU A 321 -2.22 2.12 3.80
CA LEU A 321 -3.64 1.86 3.63
C LEU A 321 -4.00 1.55 2.17
N MET A 322 -3.36 2.24 1.22
CA MET A 322 -3.56 2.02 -0.22
C MET A 322 -2.82 0.78 -0.74
N TYR A 323 -1.84 0.25 0.00
CA TYR A 323 -1.14 -1.01 -0.28
C TYR A 323 -1.27 -1.94 0.94
N PRO A 324 -2.44 -2.56 1.16
CA PRO A 324 -2.67 -3.35 2.38
C PRO A 324 -1.73 -4.56 2.51
N LYS A 325 -1.16 -5.02 1.40
CA LYS A 325 -0.17 -6.10 1.34
C LYS A 325 1.28 -5.62 1.30
N LEU A 326 1.52 -4.33 1.55
CA LEU A 326 2.88 -3.80 1.61
C LEU A 326 3.61 -4.45 2.77
N THR A 327 4.75 -5.07 2.47
CA THR A 327 5.63 -5.64 3.49
C THR A 327 6.54 -4.56 4.08
N MET A 328 7.08 -4.81 5.27
CA MET A 328 8.08 -3.91 5.85
C MET A 328 9.32 -3.79 4.96
N SER A 329 9.77 -4.90 4.35
CA SER A 329 10.89 -4.88 3.40
C SER A 329 10.61 -3.93 2.23
N GLU A 330 9.45 -4.03 1.59
CA GLU A 330 9.04 -3.12 0.52
C GLU A 330 8.93 -1.67 1.00
N PHE A 331 8.38 -1.44 2.20
CA PHE A 331 8.29 -0.10 2.79
C PHE A 331 9.67 0.53 3.02
N MET A 332 10.64 -0.24 3.51
CA MET A 332 12.02 0.24 3.70
C MET A 332 12.67 0.66 2.38
N THR A 333 12.37 0.01 1.25
CA THR A 333 12.87 0.43 -0.07
C THR A 333 12.41 1.84 -0.50
N ILE A 334 11.35 2.35 0.14
CA ILE A 334 10.73 3.65 -0.09
C ILE A 334 10.74 4.54 1.15
N ALA A 335 11.59 4.28 2.14
CA ALA A 335 11.60 5.01 3.42
C ALA A 335 11.75 6.54 3.29
N SER A 336 12.43 7.02 2.24
CA SER A 336 12.61 8.46 1.97
C SER A 336 11.44 9.12 1.24
N ILE A 337 10.47 8.32 0.77
CA ILE A 337 9.34 8.81 -0.03
C ILE A 337 8.33 9.59 0.80
N PRO A 338 7.95 9.18 2.03
CA PRO A 338 7.10 9.98 2.89
C PRO A 338 7.57 11.43 3.05
N ASP A 339 8.82 11.64 3.45
CA ASP A 339 9.39 12.99 3.63
C ASP A 339 9.42 13.78 2.31
N ALA A 340 9.69 13.10 1.19
CA ALA A 340 9.67 13.72 -0.13
C ALA A 340 8.26 14.16 -0.55
N ILE A 341 7.22 13.39 -0.20
CA ILE A 341 5.81 13.75 -0.43
C ILE A 341 5.45 14.99 0.38
N GLU A 342 5.82 15.03 1.65
CA GLU A 342 5.57 16.18 2.51
C GLU A 342 6.23 17.45 1.97
N LYS A 343 7.52 17.37 1.59
CA LYS A 343 8.26 18.48 0.96
C LYS A 343 7.60 18.94 -0.35
N ASP A 344 7.16 17.99 -1.18
CA ASP A 344 6.47 18.28 -2.43
C ASP A 344 5.14 19.01 -2.20
N ALA A 345 4.38 18.60 -1.18
CA ALA A 345 3.12 19.22 -0.80
C ALA A 345 3.32 20.64 -0.25
N LYS A 346 4.25 20.82 0.71
CA LYS A 346 4.61 22.14 1.29
C LYS A 346 5.03 23.13 0.21
N ARG A 347 5.83 22.69 -0.77
CA ARG A 347 6.27 23.54 -1.89
C ARG A 347 5.13 24.09 -2.74
N ARG A 348 3.95 23.46 -2.76
CA ARG A 348 2.80 23.95 -3.55
C ARG A 348 2.14 25.19 -2.97
N PHE A 349 2.40 25.50 -1.71
CA PHE A 349 1.83 26.66 -1.02
C PHE A 349 2.85 27.77 -0.73
N LYS A 350 4.13 27.55 -1.08
CA LYS A 350 5.13 28.62 -1.22
C LYS A 350 4.89 29.32 -2.54
#